data_AF-A0A7I0J6A1-F1
#
_entry.id   AF-A0A7I0J6A1-F1
#
_cell.length_a   1.000
_cell.length_b   1.000
_cell.length_c   1.000
_cell.angle_alpha   90.00
_cell.angle_beta   90.00
_cell.angle_gamma   90.00
#
_symmetry.space_group_name_H-M   'P 1'
#
loop_
_entity.id
_entity.type
_entity.pdbx_description
1 polymer ?
#
loop_
_entity_poly.entity_id
_entity_poly.type
_entity_poly.pdbx_seq_one_letter_code
_entity_poly.pdbx_strand_id
1 'polypeptide(L)'
;DSYVDSAVKRFQLRHGLPADGSMGKYTYAAMNVSAQIRLGQLQTNLQRLKEKAGTLGSRYVLVDIPAAQIEAVENDRVVLRHTAIVGKIDRQTPIVNSKINEIIVNPYWNAPVSIVRKDIIPLMRKDPNYLKE
;
A
#
# COMPACT_ATOMS: atom_id res chain seq x y z
N ASP A 1 2.01 19.47 27.15
CA ASP A 1 2.88 20.42 26.43
C ASP A 1 2.55 20.34 24.94
N SER A 2 2.21 21.46 24.30
CA SER A 2 1.85 21.55 22.87
C SER A 2 3.01 21.23 21.92
N TYR A 3 4.26 21.46 22.34
CA TYR A 3 5.43 21.17 21.52
C TYR A 3 5.67 19.66 21.40
N VAL A 4 5.50 18.93 22.50
CA VAL A 4 5.64 17.47 22.54
C VAL A 4 4.53 16.82 21.71
N ASP A 5 3.28 17.26 21.86
CA ASP A 5 2.16 16.76 21.06
C ASP A 5 2.41 16.91 19.55
N SER A 6 2.84 18.10 19.13
CA SER A 6 3.17 18.38 17.72
C SER A 6 4.32 17.51 17.20
N ALA A 7 5.35 17.29 18.03
CA ALA A 7 6.49 16.44 17.68
C ALA A 7 6.08 14.97 17.54
N VAL A 8 5.23 14.45 18.43
CA VAL A 8 4.71 13.08 18.36
C VAL A 8 3.84 12.90 17.11
N LYS A 9 2.93 13.83 16.81
CA LYS A 9 2.12 13.79 15.59
C LYS A 9 2.97 13.79 14.32
N ARG A 10 4.02 14.61 14.29
CA ARG A 10 4.99 14.62 13.18
C ARG A 10 5.71 13.29 13.04
N PHE A 11 6.11 12.67 14.16
CA PHE A 11 6.70 11.34 14.16
C PHE A 11 5.72 10.30 13.60
N GLN A 12 4.47 10.30 14.07
CA GLN A 12 3.43 9.35 13.66
C GLN A 12 3.17 9.43 12.15
N LEU A 13 2.97 10.64 11.60
CA LEU A 13 2.78 10.84 10.16
C LEU A 13 3.93 10.27 9.33
N ARG A 14 5.18 10.53 9.75
CA ARG A 14 6.37 10.05 9.04
C ARG A 14 6.54 8.52 9.09
N HIS A 15 5.87 7.85 10.04
CA HIS A 15 5.90 6.39 10.20
C HIS A 15 4.61 5.72 9.70
N GLY A 16 3.71 6.44 9.03
CA GLY A 16 2.44 5.89 8.55
C GLY A 16 1.46 5.50 9.67
N LEU A 17 1.59 6.13 10.85
CA LEU A 17 0.70 5.92 11.99
C LEU A 17 -0.36 7.03 12.07
N PRO A 18 -1.55 6.77 12.64
CA PRO A 18 -2.52 7.80 12.96
C PRO A 18 -1.88 8.91 13.81
N ALA A 19 -2.08 10.16 13.41
CA ALA A 19 -1.47 11.35 14.03
C ALA A 19 -2.31 11.87 15.21
N ASP A 20 -2.60 11.01 16.17
CA ASP A 20 -3.45 11.31 17.33
C ASP A 20 -2.67 11.95 18.51
N GLY A 21 -1.33 12.05 18.41
CA GLY A 21 -0.47 12.54 19.49
C GLY A 21 -0.29 11.56 20.65
N SER A 22 -0.92 10.39 20.58
CA SER A 22 -0.94 9.40 21.64
C SER A 22 0.20 8.38 21.49
N MET A 23 0.89 8.12 22.59
CA MET A 23 2.00 7.15 22.68
C MET A 23 1.49 5.72 22.86
N GLY A 24 0.61 5.27 21.95
CA GLY A 24 0.07 3.91 21.96
C GLY A 24 1.12 2.84 21.63
N LYS A 25 0.74 1.57 21.72
CA LYS A 25 1.61 0.39 21.50
C LYS A 25 2.44 0.50 20.20
N TYR A 26 1.82 0.93 19.10
CA TYR A 26 2.48 1.04 17.80
C TYR A 26 3.46 2.23 17.72
N THR A 27 3.08 3.40 18.25
CA THR A 27 3.96 4.57 18.34
C THR A 27 5.21 4.24 19.17
N TYR A 28 5.01 3.63 20.36
CA TYR A 28 6.09 3.25 21.26
C TYR A 28 7.03 2.21 20.63
N ALA A 29 6.47 1.17 19.99
CA ALA A 29 7.27 0.17 19.28
C ALA A 29 8.09 0.79 18.14
N ALA A 30 7.51 1.72 17.37
CA ALA A 30 8.20 2.39 16.27
C ALA A 30 9.35 3.30 16.73
N MET A 31 9.20 3.96 17.89
CA MET A 31 10.24 4.80 18.50
C MET A 31 11.40 3.98 19.08
N ASN A 32 11.13 2.78 19.59
CA ASN A 32 12.15 1.88 20.15
C ASN A 32 12.98 1.14 19.09
N VAL A 33 12.75 1.39 17.79
CA VAL A 33 13.63 0.88 16.73
C VAL A 33 14.91 1.70 16.72
N SER A 34 16.04 1.07 17.04
CA SER A 34 17.34 1.74 17.09
C SER A 34 17.77 2.32 15.73
N ALA A 35 18.60 3.36 15.78
CA ALA A 35 19.17 3.98 14.58
C ALA A 35 19.93 2.97 13.71
N GLN A 36 20.62 2.00 14.31
CA GLN A 36 21.34 0.96 13.58
C GLN A 36 20.41 0.05 12.77
N ILE A 37 19.25 -0.33 13.34
CA ILE A 37 18.24 -1.12 12.61
C ILE A 37 17.65 -0.28 11.46
N ARG A 38 17.34 1.00 11.71
CA ARG A 38 16.84 1.91 10.67
C ARG A 38 17.84 2.09 9.54
N LEU A 39 19.13 2.22 9.83
CA LEU A 39 20.19 2.33 8.83
C LEU A 39 20.23 1.09 7.92
N GLY A 40 20.15 -0.11 8.50
CA GLY A 40 20.09 -1.36 7.73
C GLY A 40 18.86 -1.44 6.80
N GLN A 41 17.70 -0.99 7.28
CA GLN A 41 16.49 -0.88 6.45
C GLN A 41 16.67 0.10 5.28
N LEU A 42 17.27 1.26 5.53
CA LEU A 42 17.56 2.25 4.48
C LEU A 42 18.55 1.73 3.43
N GLN A 43 19.60 1.01 3.86
CA GLN A 43 20.56 0.38 2.95
C GLN A 43 19.89 -0.66 2.04
N THR A 44 19.01 -1.49 2.61
CA THR A 44 18.25 -2.49 1.85
C THR A 44 17.28 -1.83 0.86
N ASN A 45 16.58 -0.78 1.29
CA ASN A 45 15.66 -0.06 0.40
C ASN A 45 16.41 0.70 -0.70
N LEU A 46 17.59 1.24 -0.42
CA LEU A 46 18.45 1.87 -1.44
C LEU A 46 18.81 0.88 -2.55
N GLN A 47 19.16 -0.37 -2.19
CA GLN A 47 19.45 -1.41 -3.18
C GLN A 47 18.21 -1.74 -4.03
N ARG A 48 17.04 -1.91 -3.39
CA ARG A 48 15.77 -2.14 -4.10
C ARG A 48 15.41 -1.01 -5.07
N LEU A 49 15.65 0.24 -4.68
CA LEU A 49 15.41 1.40 -5.52
C LEU A 49 16.35 1.41 -6.73
N LYS A 50 17.64 1.11 -6.54
CA LYS A 50 18.61 0.99 -7.64
C LYS A 50 18.21 -0.07 -8.65
N GLU A 51 17.75 -1.23 -8.19
CA GLU A 51 17.26 -2.32 -9.06
C GLU A 51 16.02 -1.91 -9.87
N LYS A 52 15.12 -1.13 -9.27
CA LYS A 52 13.87 -0.66 -9.92
C LYS A 52 14.07 0.54 -10.84
N ALA A 53 15.04 1.41 -10.58
CA ALA A 53 15.21 2.68 -11.28
C ALA A 53 15.58 2.56 -12.77
N GLY A 54 16.11 1.42 -13.21
CA GLY A 54 16.75 1.30 -14.53
C GLY A 54 15.83 1.35 -15.76
N THR A 55 14.49 1.39 -15.63
CA THR A 55 13.60 1.12 -16.80
C THR A 55 12.25 1.86 -16.81
N LEU A 56 12.04 2.88 -15.97
CA LEU A 56 10.70 3.46 -15.79
C LEU A 56 10.28 4.46 -16.90
N GLY A 57 11.24 5.02 -17.64
CA GLY A 57 10.95 6.05 -18.66
C GLY A 57 10.48 7.38 -18.06
N SER A 58 10.06 8.33 -18.91
CA SER A 58 9.62 9.67 -18.47
C SER A 58 8.20 9.69 -17.89
N ARG A 59 7.39 8.65 -18.10
CA ARG A 59 6.01 8.57 -17.61
C ARG A 59 5.69 7.14 -17.14
N TYR A 60 5.32 7.01 -15.86
CA TYR A 60 5.04 5.71 -15.24
C TYR A 60 4.05 5.82 -14.09
N VAL A 61 3.51 4.68 -13.68
CA VAL A 61 2.72 4.54 -12.45
C VAL A 61 3.51 3.67 -11.48
N LEU A 62 3.78 4.20 -10.30
CA LEU A 62 4.44 3.51 -9.21
C LEU A 62 3.42 3.11 -8.15
N VAL A 63 3.45 1.87 -7.72
CA VAL A 63 2.64 1.37 -6.61
C VAL A 63 3.56 0.95 -5.47
N ASP A 64 3.51 1.71 -4.38
CA ASP A 64 4.17 1.35 -3.12
C ASP A 64 3.19 0.50 -2.29
N ILE A 65 3.37 -0.83 -2.37
CA ILE A 65 2.49 -1.81 -1.70
C ILE A 65 2.53 -1.64 -0.18
N PRO A 66 3.72 -1.59 0.49
CA PRO A 66 3.79 -1.33 1.94
C PRO A 66 3.16 -0.01 2.37
N ALA A 67 3.28 1.05 1.57
CA ALA A 67 2.69 2.35 1.90
C ALA A 67 1.21 2.46 1.49
N ALA A 68 0.67 1.51 0.74
CA ALA A 68 -0.65 1.56 0.12
C ALA A 68 -0.88 2.87 -0.67
N GLN A 69 0.10 3.25 -1.49
CA GLN A 69 0.10 4.48 -2.28
C GLN A 69 0.36 4.21 -3.75
N ILE A 70 -0.33 4.96 -4.61
CA ILE A 70 -0.14 4.98 -6.06
C ILE A 70 0.26 6.39 -6.48
N GLU A 71 1.32 6.49 -7.27
CA GLU A 71 1.80 7.74 -7.85
C GLU A 71 1.89 7.60 -9.36
N ALA A 72 1.27 8.53 -10.09
CA ALA A 72 1.56 8.74 -11.50
C ALA A 72 2.67 9.78 -11.60
N VAL A 73 3.77 9.43 -12.25
CA VAL A 73 4.94 10.28 -12.43
C VAL A 73 5.07 10.64 -13.90
N GLU A 74 5.33 11.90 -14.19
CA GLU A 74 5.63 12.43 -15.51
C GLU A 74 6.77 13.44 -15.41
N ASN A 75 7.82 13.26 -16.21
CA ASN A 75 9.04 14.10 -16.25
C ASN A 75 9.60 14.38 -14.83
N ASP A 76 9.81 13.30 -14.06
CA ASP A 76 10.31 13.32 -12.69
C ASP A 76 9.44 14.09 -11.67
N ARG A 77 8.17 14.33 -12.01
CA ARG A 77 7.19 14.96 -11.10
C ARG A 77 6.00 14.05 -10.88
N VAL A 78 5.59 13.92 -9.61
CA VAL A 78 4.33 13.26 -9.25
C VAL A 78 3.18 14.16 -9.70
N VAL A 79 2.44 13.73 -10.73
CA VAL A 79 1.29 14.47 -11.27
C VAL A 79 -0.03 14.05 -10.62
N LEU A 80 -0.11 12.81 -10.14
CA LEU A 80 -1.27 12.29 -9.41
C LEU A 80 -0.81 11.41 -8.25
N ARG A 81 -1.53 11.47 -7.12
CA ARG A 81 -1.32 10.61 -5.96
C ARG A 81 -2.66 10.10 -5.44
N HIS A 82 -2.75 8.80 -5.21
CA HIS A 82 -3.94 8.13 -4.69
C HIS A 82 -3.59 7.14 -3.58
N THR A 83 -4.53 6.92 -2.67
CA THR A 83 -4.48 5.82 -1.70
C THR A 83 -4.95 4.54 -2.37
N ALA A 84 -4.21 3.45 -2.17
CA ALA A 84 -4.55 2.12 -2.65
C ALA A 84 -5.15 1.25 -1.55
N ILE A 85 -5.87 0.21 -1.97
CA ILE A 85 -6.15 -0.95 -1.12
C ILE A 85 -5.31 -2.11 -1.68
N VAL A 86 -4.50 -2.72 -0.83
CA VAL A 86 -3.58 -3.80 -1.21
C VAL A 86 -4.02 -5.14 -0.64
N GLY A 87 -3.49 -6.22 -1.21
CA GLY A 87 -3.77 -7.58 -0.78
C GLY A 87 -3.40 -7.83 0.68
N LYS A 88 -4.16 -8.69 1.35
CA LYS A 88 -3.88 -9.16 2.72
C LYS A 88 -2.60 -10.01 2.75
N ILE A 89 -2.08 -10.29 3.95
CA ILE A 89 -0.86 -11.11 4.12
C ILE A 89 -1.02 -12.51 3.50
N ASP A 90 -2.21 -13.11 3.56
CA ASP A 90 -2.52 -14.42 2.98
C ASP A 90 -2.87 -14.37 1.48
N ARG A 91 -3.09 -13.17 0.92
CA ARG A 91 -3.45 -12.91 -0.48
C ARG A 91 -2.78 -11.63 -0.97
N GLN A 92 -1.45 -11.64 -1.01
CA GLN A 92 -0.63 -10.44 -1.27
C GLN A 92 -0.76 -9.92 -2.71
N THR A 93 -0.67 -8.60 -2.87
CA THR A 93 -0.51 -7.98 -4.19
C THR A 93 0.85 -8.43 -4.79
N PRO A 94 0.88 -9.02 -5.99
CA PRO A 94 2.12 -9.45 -6.60
C PRO A 94 3.00 -8.27 -7.02
N ILE A 95 4.32 -8.43 -6.92
CA ILE A 95 5.28 -7.44 -7.43
C ILE A 95 5.45 -7.69 -8.93
N VAL A 96 5.09 -6.71 -9.75
CA VAL A 96 5.19 -6.80 -11.22
C VAL A 96 5.78 -5.52 -11.82
N ASN A 97 6.38 -5.67 -13.00
CA ASN A 97 6.74 -4.57 -13.90
C ASN A 97 6.01 -4.83 -15.22
N SER A 98 5.08 -3.96 -15.58
CA SER A 98 4.19 -4.14 -16.73
C SER A 98 3.76 -2.79 -17.29
N LYS A 99 3.06 -2.82 -18.43
CA LYS A 99 2.49 -1.65 -19.10
C LYS A 99 0.97 -1.65 -18.99
N ILE A 100 0.41 -0.47 -18.76
CA ILE A 100 -1.05 -0.24 -18.87
C ILE A 100 -1.36 -0.06 -20.34
N ASN A 101 -2.07 -1.02 -20.94
CA ASN A 101 -2.36 -1.02 -22.37
C ASN A 101 -3.74 -0.43 -22.70
N GLU A 102 -4.69 -0.55 -21.77
CA GLU A 102 -6.07 -0.10 -21.95
C GLU A 102 -6.68 0.39 -20.63
N ILE A 103 -7.71 1.22 -20.75
CA ILE A 103 -8.55 1.66 -19.64
C ILE A 103 -10.00 1.36 -20.03
N ILE A 104 -10.65 0.49 -19.26
CA ILE A 104 -12.05 0.12 -19.48
C ILE A 104 -12.90 0.95 -18.51
N VAL A 105 -13.77 1.79 -19.06
CA VAL A 105 -14.75 2.56 -18.28
C VAL A 105 -15.98 1.68 -18.07
N ASN A 106 -16.47 1.60 -16.83
CA ASN A 106 -17.57 0.72 -16.41
C ASN A 106 -17.35 -0.77 -16.75
N PRO A 107 -16.27 -1.39 -16.23
CA PRO A 107 -15.98 -2.79 -16.50
C PRO A 107 -16.97 -3.73 -15.79
N TYR A 108 -17.23 -4.89 -16.39
CA TYR A 108 -17.86 -6.00 -15.67
C TYR A 108 -16.89 -6.58 -14.65
N TRP A 109 -17.39 -6.93 -13.46
CA TRP A 109 -16.60 -7.64 -12.45
C TRP A 109 -16.72 -9.15 -12.62
N ASN A 110 -15.72 -9.76 -13.26
CA ASN A 110 -15.61 -11.20 -13.38
C ASN A 110 -14.88 -11.76 -12.15
N ALA A 111 -15.63 -12.34 -11.21
CA ALA A 111 -15.07 -12.88 -9.97
C ALA A 111 -14.06 -14.02 -10.26
N PRO A 112 -12.80 -13.93 -9.79
CA PRO A 112 -11.82 -15.00 -9.91
C PRO A 112 -12.30 -16.29 -9.25
N VAL A 113 -11.91 -17.43 -9.82
CA VAL A 113 -12.27 -18.78 -9.32
C VAL A 113 -11.94 -18.95 -7.83
N SER A 114 -10.82 -18.36 -7.37
CA SER A 114 -10.42 -18.40 -5.97
C SER A 114 -11.40 -17.69 -5.03
N ILE A 115 -11.92 -16.52 -5.43
CA ILE A 115 -12.93 -15.76 -4.67
C ILE A 115 -14.26 -16.51 -4.67
N VAL A 116 -14.68 -17.02 -5.83
CA VAL A 116 -15.91 -17.82 -5.94
C VAL A 116 -15.88 -19.00 -4.97
N ARG A 117 -14.78 -19.78 -4.97
CA ARG A 117 -14.67 -20.97 -4.14
C ARG A 117 -14.53 -20.68 -2.65
N LYS A 118 -13.74 -19.67 -2.28
CA LYS A 118 -13.38 -19.42 -0.88
C LYS A 118 -14.35 -18.49 -0.16
N ASP A 119 -14.98 -17.57 -0.88
CA ASP A 119 -15.74 -16.48 -0.27
C ASP A 119 -17.22 -16.55 -0.67
N ILE A 120 -17.55 -16.74 -1.96
CA ILE A 120 -18.95 -16.70 -2.44
C ILE A 120 -19.71 -18.00 -2.15
N ILE A 121 -19.18 -19.17 -2.52
CA ILE A 121 -19.87 -20.47 -2.33
C ILE A 121 -20.26 -20.70 -0.87
N PRO A 122 -19.40 -20.44 0.13
CA PRO A 122 -19.79 -20.59 1.54
C PRO A 122 -20.97 -19.69 1.96
N LEU A 123 -21.10 -18.49 1.38
CA LEU A 123 -22.22 -17.58 1.65
C LEU A 123 -23.49 -18.07 0.96
N MET A 124 -23.41 -18.50 -0.31
CA MET A 124 -24.54 -19.08 -1.04
C MET A 124 -25.11 -20.36 -0.40
N ARG A 125 -24.24 -21.18 0.22
CA ARG A 125 -24.69 -22.37 0.97
C ARG A 125 -25.49 -22.01 2.22
N LYS A 126 -25.27 -20.83 2.80
CA LYS A 126 -26.02 -20.32 3.96
C LYS A 126 -27.29 -19.60 3.51
N ASP A 127 -27.22 -18.86 2.42
CA ASP A 127 -28.33 -18.12 1.83
C ASP A 127 -28.36 -18.31 0.30
N PRO A 128 -29.30 -19.12 -0.22
CA PRO A 128 -29.46 -19.31 -1.66
C PRO A 128 -29.77 -18.03 -2.46
N ASN A 129 -30.26 -16.97 -1.82
CA ASN A 129 -30.60 -15.69 -2.47
C ASN A 129 -29.45 -14.66 -2.46
N TYR A 130 -28.29 -15.00 -1.89
CA TYR A 130 -27.14 -14.10 -1.69
C TYR A 130 -26.67 -13.30 -2.93
N LEU A 131 -26.94 -13.76 -4.16
CA LEU A 131 -26.52 -13.08 -5.40
C LEU A 131 -27.62 -12.22 -6.06
N LYS A 132 -28.85 -12.25 -5.52
CA LYS A 132 -29.99 -11.50 -6.09
C LYS A 132 -30.19 -10.14 -5.44
N GLU A 133 -29.73 -10.00 -4.20
CA GLU A 133 -29.72 -8.75 -3.42
C GLU A 133 -28.39 -8.00 -3.61
#